data_AF-A0A1A8MKC2-F1
#
_entry.id   AF-A0A1A8MKC2-F1
#
_cell.length_a   1.000
_cell.length_b   1.000
_cell.length_c   1.000
_cell.angle_alpha   90.00
_cell.angle_beta   90.00
_cell.angle_gamma   90.00
#
_symmetry.space_group_name_H-M   'P 1'
#
loop_
_entity.id
_entity.type
_entity.pdbx_description
1 polymer ?
#
loop_
_entity_poly.entity_id
_entity_poly.type
_entity_poly.pdbx_seq_one_letter_code
_entity_poly.pdbx_strand_id
1 'polypeptide(L)'
;MFTEEDVKFYLAELALALDHLHSFGIIYRDLKPENILLDETGHIKLTDFGLSKESVDHESKAYSFCGTVEYMAPEVVNRRGHTQSADWWSYGVLMFEMLTGSLPFQGKDRKDTMTMILKAKLGMPQFLSSEAQSLIRSLFKRNPANRLGAGPDGVQEIKRHCFFSTIDWNKLFRRELHPPFQPAAGRPDDTFYFDPEFTAKTPRDSPGVPPSANAHQLFRGFSFVAITEEETQPVPNSIVQQLHRSTSQFSDTYDLKEDIGVGSYSLCKRCEHRGTGMEYAVKIINKTKRDPTEEVEILLRYGQHPNIITLKDVYDDGRSVFLVTEL
;
A
#
# COMPACT_ATOMS: atom_id res chain seq x y z
N MET A 1 3.97 -24.37 -16.13
CA MET A 1 5.10 -24.43 -15.18
C MET A 1 6.13 -23.45 -15.69
N PHE A 2 6.62 -22.55 -14.84
CA PHE A 2 7.58 -21.53 -15.24
C PHE A 2 8.91 -22.17 -15.67
N THR A 3 9.54 -21.61 -16.70
CA THR A 3 10.92 -21.96 -17.06
C THR A 3 11.89 -21.29 -16.09
N GLU A 4 13.15 -21.74 -16.04
CA GLU A 4 14.16 -21.07 -15.19
C GLU A 4 14.37 -19.60 -15.56
N GLU A 5 14.23 -19.22 -16.84
CA GLU A 5 14.31 -17.83 -17.28
C GLU A 5 13.11 -17.01 -16.77
N ASP A 6 11.89 -17.57 -16.81
CA ASP A 6 10.70 -16.90 -16.26
C ASP A 6 10.87 -16.67 -14.75
N VAL A 7 11.30 -17.71 -14.03
CA VAL A 7 11.53 -17.63 -12.57
C VAL A 7 12.62 -16.59 -12.27
N LYS A 8 13.71 -16.58 -13.04
CA LYS A 8 14.81 -15.62 -12.87
C LYS A 8 14.33 -14.18 -13.00
N PHE A 9 13.49 -13.89 -13.99
CA PHE A 9 12.91 -12.56 -14.17
C PHE A 9 12.10 -12.12 -12.94
N TYR A 10 11.10 -12.92 -12.55
CA TYR A 10 10.21 -12.55 -11.44
C TYR A 10 10.93 -12.50 -10.09
N LEU A 11 11.86 -13.41 -9.84
CA LEU A 11 12.69 -13.38 -8.64
C LEU A 11 13.62 -12.17 -8.58
N ALA A 12 14.10 -11.69 -9.73
CA ALA A 12 14.91 -10.47 -9.76
C ALA A 12 14.07 -9.23 -9.39
N GLU A 13 12.84 -9.12 -9.90
CA GLU A 13 11.92 -8.05 -9.49
C GLU A 13 11.58 -8.13 -8.01
N LEU A 14 11.36 -9.34 -7.51
CA LEU A 14 11.03 -9.58 -6.11
C LEU A 14 12.19 -9.21 -5.19
N ALA A 15 13.43 -9.47 -5.61
CA ALA A 15 14.61 -9.05 -4.89
C ALA A 15 14.71 -7.51 -4.81
N LEU A 16 14.36 -6.78 -5.88
CA LEU A 16 14.31 -5.30 -5.86
C LEU A 16 13.22 -4.78 -4.91
N ALA A 17 12.04 -5.41 -4.91
CA ALA A 17 10.96 -5.03 -4.02
C ALA A 17 11.31 -5.25 -2.54
N LEU A 18 11.91 -6.41 -2.22
CA LEU A 18 12.38 -6.70 -0.86
C LEU A 18 13.52 -5.78 -0.43
N ASP A 19 14.50 -5.51 -1.31
CA ASP A 19 15.58 -4.55 -1.07
C ASP A 19 15.04 -3.18 -0.67
N HIS A 20 14.04 -2.69 -1.40
CA HIS A 20 13.38 -1.43 -1.08
C HIS A 20 12.76 -1.47 0.32
N LEU A 21 11.95 -2.47 0.64
CA LEU A 21 11.35 -2.61 1.99
C LEU A 21 12.39 -2.69 3.09
N HIS A 22 13.42 -3.52 2.88
CA HIS A 22 14.51 -3.74 3.82
C HIS A 22 15.32 -2.47 4.07
N SER A 23 15.49 -1.61 3.06
CA SER A 23 16.14 -0.30 3.20
C SER A 23 15.39 0.68 4.11
N PHE A 24 14.07 0.52 4.24
CA PHE A 24 13.22 1.24 5.20
C PHE A 24 13.09 0.52 6.55
N GLY A 25 13.82 -0.58 6.75
CA GLY A 25 13.70 -1.39 7.97
C GLY A 25 12.38 -2.18 8.05
N ILE A 26 11.68 -2.40 6.93
CA ILE A 26 10.41 -3.14 6.91
C ILE A 26 10.69 -4.60 6.58
N ILE A 27 10.20 -5.52 7.42
CA ILE A 27 10.19 -6.96 7.16
C ILE A 27 8.81 -7.32 6.61
N TYR A 28 8.75 -8.01 5.47
CA TYR A 28 7.48 -8.27 4.78
C TYR A 28 6.68 -9.41 5.42
N ARG A 29 7.35 -10.53 5.76
CA ARG A 29 6.85 -11.67 6.57
C ARG A 29 5.73 -12.53 5.99
N ASP A 30 5.15 -12.19 4.84
CA ASP A 30 4.09 -12.99 4.21
C ASP A 30 4.32 -13.20 2.71
N LEU A 31 5.57 -13.54 2.35
CA LEU A 31 5.95 -13.78 0.97
C LEU A 31 5.44 -15.15 0.48
N LYS A 32 4.47 -15.12 -0.41
CA LYS A 32 3.77 -16.28 -1.01
C LYS A 32 3.12 -15.88 -2.34
N PRO A 33 2.77 -16.84 -3.23
CA PRO A 33 2.24 -16.53 -4.56
C PRO A 33 0.99 -15.66 -4.53
N GLU A 34 0.12 -15.86 -3.53
CA GLU A 34 -1.16 -15.13 -3.41
C GLU A 34 -0.98 -13.62 -3.18
N ASN A 35 0.18 -13.20 -2.67
CA ASN A 35 0.49 -11.79 -2.41
C ASN A 35 1.39 -11.15 -3.49
N ILE A 36 1.62 -11.85 -4.61
CA ILE A 36 2.40 -11.38 -5.74
C ILE A 36 1.46 -11.29 -6.94
N LEU A 37 1.04 -10.07 -7.27
CA LEU A 37 0.18 -9.82 -8.43
C LEU A 37 1.03 -9.41 -9.64
N LEU A 38 0.45 -9.53 -10.84
CA LEU A 38 1.02 -8.98 -12.07
C LEU A 38 0.23 -7.73 -12.47
N ASP A 39 0.94 -6.68 -12.87
CA ASP A 39 0.34 -5.53 -13.53
C ASP A 39 -0.01 -5.84 -15.01
N GLU A 40 -0.68 -4.91 -15.69
CA GLU A 40 -1.13 -5.07 -17.08
C GLU A 40 0.01 -5.30 -18.08
N THR A 41 1.24 -4.93 -17.70
CA THR A 41 2.45 -5.15 -18.49
C THR A 41 3.16 -6.46 -18.15
N GLY A 42 2.74 -7.15 -17.09
CA GLY A 42 3.31 -8.43 -16.65
C GLY A 42 4.42 -8.30 -15.60
N HIS A 43 4.65 -7.11 -15.04
CA HIS A 43 5.61 -6.92 -13.95
C HIS A 43 4.95 -7.23 -12.60
N ILE A 44 5.71 -7.74 -11.64
CA ILE A 44 5.16 -8.07 -10.33
C ILE A 44 4.85 -6.83 -9.49
N LYS A 45 3.87 -6.97 -8.61
CA LYS A 45 3.52 -6.05 -7.53
C LYS A 45 3.32 -6.84 -6.25
N LEU A 46 4.05 -6.48 -5.20
CA LEU A 46 3.76 -6.98 -3.85
C LEU A 46 2.50 -6.32 -3.31
N THR A 47 1.62 -7.12 -2.73
CA THR A 47 0.39 -6.67 -2.07
C THR A 47 0.36 -7.12 -0.61
N ASP A 48 -0.73 -6.84 0.11
CA ASP A 48 -0.97 -7.26 1.49
C ASP A 48 0.21 -7.06 2.47
N PHE A 49 0.36 -5.82 2.94
CA PHE A 49 1.34 -5.45 3.97
C PHE A 49 0.78 -5.64 5.39
N GLY A 50 -0.35 -6.31 5.57
CA GLY A 50 -1.02 -6.45 6.88
C GLY A 50 -0.19 -7.19 7.94
N LEU A 51 0.74 -8.03 7.49
CA LEU A 51 1.70 -8.73 8.35
C LEU A 51 3.10 -8.11 8.32
N SER A 52 3.33 -7.01 7.60
CA SER A 52 4.63 -6.35 7.60
C SER A 52 4.97 -5.74 8.96
N LYS A 53 6.25 -5.54 9.23
CA LYS A 53 6.71 -4.97 10.51
C LYS A 53 7.94 -4.09 10.31
N GLU A 54 7.86 -2.86 10.76
CA GLU A 54 9.02 -1.99 10.93
C GLU A 54 9.93 -2.55 12.05
N SER A 55 11.21 -2.67 11.76
CA SER A 55 12.24 -3.10 12.70
C SER A 55 12.64 -1.94 13.61
N VAL A 56 11.75 -1.57 14.53
CA VAL A 56 11.93 -0.43 15.45
C VAL A 56 12.87 -0.77 16.63
N ASP A 57 13.11 -2.05 16.90
CA ASP A 57 13.91 -2.50 18.04
C ASP A 57 15.43 -2.34 17.82
N HIS A 58 16.19 -2.12 18.90
CA HIS A 58 17.66 -2.04 18.89
C HIS A 58 18.37 -3.29 18.31
N GLU A 59 17.68 -4.44 18.26
CA GLU A 59 18.17 -5.67 17.63
C GLU A 59 17.53 -5.96 16.25
N SER A 60 16.64 -5.08 15.77
CA SER A 60 15.89 -5.21 14.51
C SER A 60 15.15 -6.54 14.33
N LYS A 61 14.66 -7.13 15.43
CA LYS A 61 13.93 -8.41 15.44
C LYS A 61 12.43 -8.24 15.64
N ALA A 62 11.66 -9.09 14.98
CA ALA A 62 10.25 -9.32 15.25
C ALA A 62 10.05 -10.68 15.94
N TYR A 63 9.12 -10.77 16.89
CA TYR A 63 8.88 -11.98 17.69
C TYR A 63 7.53 -12.65 17.43
N SER A 64 6.64 -11.99 16.69
CA SER A 64 5.32 -12.53 16.35
C SER A 64 5.43 -13.79 15.51
N PHE A 65 4.62 -14.79 15.82
CA PHE A 65 4.44 -15.97 14.97
C PHE A 65 3.33 -15.66 13.96
N CYS A 66 3.68 -15.32 12.73
CA CYS A 66 2.73 -14.93 11.66
C CYS A 66 3.23 -15.34 10.26
N GLY A 67 2.33 -15.35 9.29
CA GLY A 67 2.57 -15.77 7.91
C GLY A 67 2.00 -17.17 7.60
N THR A 68 2.16 -17.61 6.34
CA THR A 68 1.84 -18.97 5.90
C THR A 68 2.96 -19.95 6.30
N VAL A 69 2.62 -21.05 6.98
CA VAL A 69 3.59 -21.94 7.66
C VAL A 69 4.63 -22.52 6.70
N GLU A 70 4.20 -22.90 5.51
CA GLU A 70 4.97 -23.50 4.43
C GLU A 70 6.11 -22.58 3.95
N TYR A 71 5.94 -21.26 4.11
CA TYR A 71 6.90 -20.22 3.69
C TYR A 71 7.73 -19.69 4.86
N MET A 72 7.42 -20.09 6.11
CA MET A 72 8.11 -19.57 7.29
C MET A 72 9.54 -20.09 7.40
N ALA A 73 10.46 -19.18 7.77
CA ALA A 73 11.82 -19.53 8.09
C ALA A 73 11.94 -20.36 9.40
N PRO A 74 12.97 -21.21 9.56
CA PRO A 74 13.17 -22.03 10.76
C PRO A 74 13.21 -21.23 12.07
N GLU A 75 13.78 -20.03 12.06
CA GLU A 75 13.83 -19.12 13.21
C GLU A 75 12.45 -18.58 13.62
N VAL A 76 11.54 -18.36 12.65
CA VAL A 76 10.14 -17.98 12.88
C VAL A 76 9.39 -19.16 13.49
N VAL A 77 9.55 -20.36 12.91
CA VAL A 77 8.93 -21.60 13.43
C VAL A 77 9.37 -21.90 14.86
N ASN A 78 10.64 -21.67 15.19
CA ASN A 78 11.20 -21.83 16.54
C ASN A 78 10.91 -20.67 17.49
N ARG A 79 10.23 -19.60 17.05
CA ARG A 79 9.90 -18.41 17.86
C ARG A 79 11.14 -17.75 18.50
N ARG A 80 12.28 -17.74 17.82
CA ARG A 80 13.55 -17.18 18.33
C ARG A 80 13.72 -15.69 18.05
N GLY A 81 12.69 -15.05 17.50
CA GLY A 81 12.82 -13.76 16.84
C GLY A 81 13.36 -13.94 15.42
N HIS A 82 12.99 -13.02 14.52
CA HIS A 82 13.40 -13.04 13.13
C HIS A 82 13.67 -11.63 12.62
N THR A 83 14.57 -11.51 11.65
CA THR A 83 14.92 -10.27 10.96
C THR A 83 14.48 -10.38 9.49
N GLN A 84 14.90 -9.41 8.67
CA GLN A 84 14.77 -9.42 7.20
C GLN A 84 15.26 -10.71 6.54
N SER A 85 16.18 -11.47 7.18
CA SER A 85 16.64 -12.76 6.66
C SER A 85 15.52 -13.78 6.48
N ALA A 86 14.42 -13.66 7.23
CA ALA A 86 13.26 -14.54 7.08
C ALA A 86 12.60 -14.40 5.71
N ASP A 87 12.56 -13.19 5.14
CA ASP A 87 12.00 -12.96 3.80
C ASP A 87 12.83 -13.69 2.74
N TRP A 88 14.16 -13.76 2.90
CA TRP A 88 15.04 -14.52 1.99
C TRP A 88 14.84 -16.05 2.06
N TRP A 89 14.34 -16.57 3.19
CA TRP A 89 13.92 -17.96 3.24
C TRP A 89 12.64 -18.16 2.42
N SER A 90 11.62 -17.32 2.64
CA SER A 90 10.36 -17.38 1.91
C SER A 90 10.58 -17.16 0.40
N TYR A 91 11.53 -16.31 0.03
CA TYR A 91 11.99 -16.11 -1.35
C TYR A 91 12.55 -17.41 -1.96
N GLY A 92 13.31 -18.18 -1.17
CA GLY A 92 13.78 -19.51 -1.58
C GLY A 92 12.66 -20.54 -1.71
N VAL A 93 11.64 -20.48 -0.84
CA VAL A 93 10.43 -21.33 -0.95
C VAL A 93 9.70 -21.03 -2.26
N LEU A 94 9.47 -19.75 -2.57
CA LEU A 94 8.88 -19.32 -3.84
C LEU A 94 9.68 -19.77 -5.04
N MET A 95 11.00 -19.57 -5.03
CA MET A 95 11.87 -20.04 -6.10
C MET A 95 11.68 -21.53 -6.37
N PHE A 96 11.70 -22.34 -5.30
CA PHE A 96 11.55 -23.78 -5.40
C PHE A 96 10.18 -24.16 -5.95
N GLU A 97 9.11 -23.53 -5.46
CA GLU A 97 7.75 -23.80 -5.91
C GLU A 97 7.53 -23.41 -7.38
N MET A 98 8.01 -22.24 -7.81
CA MET A 98 7.88 -21.82 -9.21
C MET A 98 8.63 -22.77 -10.18
N LEU A 99 9.79 -23.29 -9.76
CA LEU A 99 10.62 -24.19 -10.56
C LEU A 99 10.13 -25.64 -10.59
N THR A 100 9.41 -26.09 -9.55
CA THR A 100 9.06 -27.51 -9.39
C THR A 100 7.56 -27.77 -9.37
N GLY A 101 6.74 -26.75 -9.16
CA GLY A 101 5.30 -26.87 -8.90
C GLY A 101 4.96 -27.52 -7.56
N SER A 102 5.91 -27.59 -6.61
CA SER A 102 5.72 -28.22 -5.31
C SER A 102 6.50 -27.50 -4.22
N LEU A 103 6.04 -27.58 -2.98
CA LEU A 103 6.73 -26.96 -1.85
C LEU A 103 7.95 -27.79 -1.41
N PRO A 104 9.05 -27.15 -0.95
CA PRO A 104 10.25 -27.86 -0.50
C PRO A 104 10.04 -28.62 0.81
N PHE A 105 9.13 -28.14 1.66
CA PHE A 105 8.78 -28.73 2.95
C PHE A 105 7.27 -28.66 3.17
N GLN A 106 6.59 -29.80 3.06
CA GLN A 106 5.17 -29.92 3.31
C GLN A 106 4.87 -31.30 3.89
N GLY A 107 4.27 -31.31 5.08
CA GLY A 107 3.81 -32.52 5.75
C GLY A 107 2.30 -32.70 5.64
N LYS A 108 1.79 -33.77 6.24
CA LYS A 108 0.34 -34.07 6.25
C LYS A 108 -0.49 -33.08 7.08
N ASP A 109 0.17 -32.41 8.02
CA ASP A 109 -0.44 -31.44 8.93
C ASP A 109 0.58 -30.36 9.31
N ARG A 110 0.08 -29.29 9.92
CA ARG A 110 0.90 -28.13 10.32
C ARG A 110 2.10 -28.50 11.19
N LYS A 111 1.96 -29.46 12.10
CA LYS A 111 3.05 -29.87 13.02
C LYS A 111 4.12 -30.64 12.27
N ASP A 112 3.72 -31.47 11.31
CA ASP A 112 4.62 -32.20 10.43
C ASP A 112 5.39 -31.25 9.50
N THR A 113 4.69 -30.31 8.85
CA THR A 113 5.33 -29.24 8.04
C THR A 113 6.36 -28.46 8.83
N MET A 114 6.04 -28.03 10.06
CA MET A 114 7.00 -27.36 10.95
C MET A 114 8.21 -28.25 11.25
N THR A 115 7.99 -29.54 11.50
CA THR A 115 9.08 -30.50 11.76
C THR A 115 9.99 -30.64 10.54
N MET A 116 9.42 -30.66 9.33
CA MET A 116 10.18 -30.71 8.09
C MET A 116 11.01 -29.45 7.87
N ILE A 117 10.43 -28.26 8.04
CA ILE A 117 11.17 -26.98 7.96
C ILE A 117 12.38 -27.00 8.90
N LEU A 118 12.19 -27.48 10.13
CA LEU A 118 13.25 -27.51 11.14
C LEU A 118 14.32 -28.57 10.91
N LYS A 119 13.98 -29.74 10.33
CA LYS A 119 14.87 -30.92 10.38
C LYS A 119 15.08 -31.65 9.05
N ALA A 120 14.16 -31.57 8.10
CA ALA A 120 14.25 -32.34 6.86
C ALA A 120 15.45 -31.91 6.00
N LYS A 121 16.05 -32.84 5.29
CA LYS A 121 17.03 -32.50 4.25
C LYS A 121 16.26 -32.00 3.03
N LEU A 122 16.75 -30.93 2.42
CA LEU A 122 16.18 -30.43 1.17
C LEU A 122 16.45 -31.46 0.06
N GLY A 123 15.39 -31.96 -0.57
CA GLY A 123 15.50 -32.79 -1.77
C GLY A 123 15.79 -31.90 -2.97
N MET A 124 17.01 -31.96 -3.51
CA MET A 124 17.40 -31.13 -4.65
C MET A 124 16.97 -31.79 -5.98
N PRO A 125 16.08 -31.17 -6.77
CA PRO A 125 15.68 -31.72 -8.06
C PRO A 125 16.85 -31.70 -9.04
N GLN A 126 17.13 -32.84 -9.67
CA GLN A 126 18.30 -33.02 -10.55
C GLN A 126 18.12 -32.37 -11.93
N PHE A 127 16.89 -32.04 -12.31
CA PHE A 127 16.58 -31.40 -13.59
C PHE A 127 16.88 -29.89 -13.61
N LEU A 128 17.13 -29.28 -12.44
CA LEU A 128 17.47 -27.87 -12.34
C LEU A 128 18.93 -27.62 -12.73
N SER A 129 19.21 -26.44 -13.27
CA SER A 129 20.58 -25.99 -13.56
C SER A 129 21.45 -25.94 -12.32
N SER A 130 22.77 -26.01 -12.51
CA SER A 130 23.72 -25.96 -11.40
C SER A 130 23.63 -24.65 -10.61
N GLU A 131 23.29 -23.58 -11.32
CA GLU A 131 23.10 -22.21 -10.87
C GLU A 131 21.83 -22.12 -10.01
N ALA A 132 20.70 -22.65 -10.49
CA ALA A 132 19.45 -22.68 -9.72
C ALA A 132 19.63 -23.50 -8.43
N GLN A 133 20.22 -24.70 -8.53
CA GLN A 133 20.50 -25.52 -7.36
C GLN A 133 21.44 -24.81 -6.37
N SER A 134 22.45 -24.08 -6.85
CA SER A 134 23.37 -23.30 -6.01
C SER A 134 22.64 -22.21 -5.23
N LEU A 135 21.76 -21.45 -5.89
CA LEU A 135 20.99 -20.37 -5.26
C LEU A 135 20.08 -20.95 -4.17
N ILE A 136 19.32 -21.99 -4.51
CA ILE A 136 18.44 -22.71 -3.60
C ILE A 136 19.20 -23.17 -2.33
N ARG A 137 20.40 -23.78 -2.48
CA ARG A 137 21.23 -24.21 -1.33
C ARG A 137 21.67 -23.05 -0.44
N SER A 138 21.88 -21.88 -1.03
CA SER A 138 22.37 -20.68 -0.35
C SER A 138 21.24 -19.95 0.41
N LEU A 139 20.01 -20.02 -0.10
CA LEU A 139 18.80 -19.51 0.56
C LEU A 139 18.30 -20.44 1.67
N PHE A 140 18.38 -21.77 1.49
CA PHE A 140 17.95 -22.75 2.50
C PHE A 140 18.99 -23.06 3.58
N LYS A 141 19.61 -22.00 4.12
CA LYS A 141 20.45 -22.09 5.33
C LYS A 141 19.57 -21.86 6.56
N ARG A 142 19.55 -22.86 7.45
CA ARG A 142 18.74 -22.82 8.69
C ARG A 142 19.26 -21.81 9.70
N ASN A 143 20.57 -21.60 9.74
CA ASN A 143 21.13 -20.47 10.47
C ASN A 143 20.95 -19.21 9.60
N PRO A 144 20.14 -18.23 10.03
CA PRO A 144 19.89 -17.01 9.25
C PRO A 144 21.17 -16.25 8.94
N ALA A 145 22.17 -16.26 9.83
CA ALA A 145 23.44 -15.56 9.60
C ALA A 145 24.27 -16.11 8.43
N ASN A 146 24.03 -17.36 8.03
CA ASN A 146 24.70 -18.00 6.90
C ASN A 146 23.88 -17.94 5.61
N ARG A 147 22.67 -17.36 5.66
CA ARG A 147 21.73 -17.31 4.54
C ARG A 147 22.14 -16.20 3.58
N LEU A 148 22.11 -16.51 2.28
CA LEU A 148 22.37 -15.50 1.26
C LEU A 148 21.39 -14.33 1.41
N GLY A 149 21.91 -13.10 1.38
CA GLY A 149 21.12 -11.89 1.59
C GLY A 149 21.02 -11.42 3.04
N ALA A 150 21.51 -12.20 4.01
CA ALA A 150 21.53 -11.82 5.42
C ALA A 150 22.87 -11.18 5.87
N GLY A 151 23.89 -11.22 5.01
CA GLY A 151 25.18 -10.58 5.26
C GLY A 151 25.13 -9.05 5.15
N PRO A 152 26.25 -8.37 5.42
CA PRO A 152 26.33 -6.89 5.39
C PRO A 152 26.06 -6.30 4.01
N ASP A 153 26.31 -7.06 2.95
CA ASP A 153 26.04 -6.66 1.56
C ASP A 153 24.56 -6.86 1.18
N GLY A 154 23.76 -7.48 2.05
CA GLY A 154 22.31 -7.66 1.87
C GLY A 154 21.95 -8.25 0.51
N VAL A 155 21.00 -7.63 -0.18
CA VAL A 155 20.56 -8.08 -1.51
C VAL A 155 21.67 -8.15 -2.55
N GLN A 156 22.79 -7.42 -2.38
CA GLN A 156 23.87 -7.42 -3.37
C GLN A 156 24.52 -8.81 -3.49
N GLU A 157 24.48 -9.61 -2.42
CA GLU A 157 24.87 -11.03 -2.47
C GLU A 157 23.97 -11.82 -3.44
N ILE A 158 22.66 -11.54 -3.43
CA ILE A 158 21.69 -12.16 -4.34
C ILE A 158 21.91 -11.66 -5.77
N LYS A 159 22.07 -10.33 -5.95
CA LYS A 159 22.27 -9.73 -7.28
C LYS A 159 23.51 -10.25 -8.02
N ARG A 160 24.56 -10.61 -7.27
CA ARG A 160 25.82 -11.16 -7.79
C ARG A 160 25.80 -12.67 -8.02
N HIS A 161 24.76 -13.38 -7.57
CA HIS A 161 24.70 -14.83 -7.73
C HIS A 161 24.59 -15.22 -9.22
N CYS A 162 25.29 -16.28 -9.64
CA CYS A 162 25.41 -16.68 -11.05
C CYS A 162 24.06 -16.95 -11.74
N PHE A 163 23.04 -17.37 -10.97
CA PHE A 163 21.67 -17.52 -11.45
C PHE A 163 21.11 -16.24 -12.09
N PHE A 164 21.49 -15.05 -11.61
CA PHE A 164 21.05 -13.76 -12.14
C PHE A 164 22.06 -13.12 -13.11
N SER A 165 23.05 -13.86 -13.60
CA SER A 165 24.13 -13.33 -14.44
C SER A 165 23.66 -12.63 -15.74
N THR A 166 22.47 -12.98 -16.23
CA THR A 166 21.87 -12.39 -17.43
C THR A 166 20.98 -11.18 -17.15
N ILE A 167 20.74 -10.84 -15.88
CA ILE A 167 19.86 -9.74 -15.49
C ILE A 167 20.65 -8.43 -15.41
N ASP A 168 20.24 -7.45 -16.22
CA ASP A 168 20.64 -6.05 -16.02
C ASP A 168 19.69 -5.42 -14.99
N TRP A 169 20.16 -5.35 -13.74
CA TRP A 169 19.39 -4.83 -12.61
C TRP A 169 18.93 -3.39 -12.78
N ASN A 170 19.70 -2.55 -13.48
CA ASN A 170 19.35 -1.16 -13.70
C ASN A 170 18.22 -1.04 -14.73
N LYS A 171 18.28 -1.82 -15.81
CA LYS A 171 17.18 -1.92 -16.78
C LYS A 171 15.93 -2.50 -16.16
N LEU A 172 16.07 -3.53 -15.33
CA LEU A 172 14.94 -4.14 -14.62
C LEU A 172 14.25 -3.12 -13.71
N PHE A 173 15.03 -2.38 -12.91
CA PHE A 173 14.51 -1.33 -12.03
C PHE A 173 13.73 -0.25 -12.78
N ARG A 174 14.21 0.14 -13.98
CA ARG A 174 13.54 1.09 -14.87
C ARG A 174 12.42 0.49 -15.73
N ARG A 175 12.08 -0.79 -15.52
CA ARG A 175 11.06 -1.53 -16.31
C ARG A 175 11.37 -1.55 -17.82
N GLU A 176 12.66 -1.61 -18.18
CA GLU A 176 13.13 -1.69 -19.57
C GLU A 176 13.32 -3.14 -20.05
N LEU A 177 13.17 -4.13 -19.17
CA LEU A 177 13.20 -5.55 -19.54
C LEU A 177 11.78 -6.07 -19.72
N HIS A 178 11.53 -6.77 -20.82
CA HIS A 178 10.22 -7.34 -21.12
C HIS A 178 9.89 -8.53 -20.21
N PRO A 179 8.72 -8.53 -19.54
CA PRO A 179 8.26 -9.69 -18.78
C PRO A 179 8.04 -10.93 -19.64
N PRO A 180 8.24 -12.14 -19.09
CA PRO A 180 8.06 -13.39 -19.82
C PRO A 180 6.59 -13.69 -20.14
N PHE A 181 5.66 -13.14 -19.36
CA PHE A 181 4.23 -13.25 -19.58
C PHE A 181 3.58 -11.88 -19.47
N GLN A 182 2.91 -11.46 -20.53
CA GLN A 182 2.06 -10.28 -20.53
C GLN A 182 0.60 -10.73 -20.46
N PRO A 183 -0.17 -10.33 -19.43
CA PRO A 183 -1.60 -10.61 -19.36
C PRO A 183 -2.34 -10.09 -20.59
N ALA A 184 -3.40 -10.78 -21.00
CA ALA A 184 -4.25 -10.30 -22.08
C ALA A 184 -4.89 -8.97 -21.68
N ALA A 185 -4.58 -7.92 -22.44
CA ALA A 185 -5.14 -6.60 -22.23
C ALA A 185 -6.60 -6.57 -22.73
N GLY A 186 -7.53 -6.50 -21.77
CA GLY A 186 -8.93 -6.23 -22.00
C GLY A 186 -9.28 -4.76 -21.74
N ARG A 187 -10.53 -4.50 -21.36
CA ARG A 187 -10.91 -3.22 -20.76
C ARG A 187 -10.32 -3.07 -19.34
N PRO A 188 -10.17 -1.84 -18.81
CA PRO A 188 -9.64 -1.62 -17.46
C PRO A 188 -10.43 -2.30 -16.33
N ASP A 189 -11.70 -2.62 -16.57
CA ASP A 189 -12.62 -3.28 -15.65
C ASP A 189 -12.73 -4.80 -15.85
N ASP A 190 -11.95 -5.38 -16.77
CA ASP A 190 -12.02 -6.81 -17.04
C ASP A 190 -11.40 -7.63 -15.90
N THR A 191 -12.16 -8.62 -15.42
CA THR A 191 -11.76 -9.48 -14.30
C THR A 191 -11.40 -10.91 -14.74
N PHE A 192 -10.93 -11.09 -15.99
CA PHE A 192 -10.71 -12.41 -16.60
C PHE A 192 -9.76 -13.31 -15.81
N TYR A 193 -8.74 -12.72 -15.18
CA TYR A 193 -7.74 -13.45 -14.39
C TYR A 193 -8.12 -13.63 -12.92
N PHE A 194 -9.34 -13.28 -12.52
CA PHE A 194 -9.84 -13.45 -11.16
C PHE A 194 -10.87 -14.59 -11.10
N ASP A 195 -10.93 -15.27 -9.96
CA ASP A 195 -11.84 -16.40 -9.77
C ASP A 195 -13.32 -15.97 -9.89
N PRO A 196 -14.12 -16.64 -10.76
CA PRO A 196 -15.55 -16.40 -10.89
C PRO A 196 -16.33 -16.45 -9.58
N GLU A 197 -15.85 -17.20 -8.58
CA GLU A 197 -16.47 -17.22 -7.26
C GLU A 197 -16.56 -15.83 -6.62
N PHE A 198 -15.59 -14.93 -6.90
CA PHE A 198 -15.60 -13.56 -6.39
C PHE A 198 -16.25 -12.58 -7.37
N THR A 199 -15.94 -12.69 -8.66
CA THR A 199 -16.39 -11.71 -9.68
C THR A 199 -17.88 -11.83 -10.01
N ALA A 200 -18.50 -13.00 -9.77
CA ALA A 200 -19.95 -13.18 -9.92
C ALA A 200 -20.77 -12.62 -8.73
N LYS A 201 -20.12 -12.27 -7.60
CA LYS A 201 -20.80 -11.71 -6.43
C LYS A 201 -21.04 -10.21 -6.65
N THR A 202 -22.20 -9.70 -6.22
CA THR A 202 -22.46 -8.26 -6.24
C THR A 202 -21.52 -7.55 -5.25
N PRO A 203 -20.80 -6.49 -5.66
CA PRO A 203 -19.93 -5.75 -4.74
C PRO A 203 -20.80 -5.00 -3.73
N ARG A 204 -20.96 -5.59 -2.54
CA ARG A 204 -21.72 -5.02 -1.43
C ARG A 204 -20.94 -5.20 -0.15
N ASP A 205 -20.87 -4.14 0.64
CA ASP A 205 -20.35 -4.22 2.00
C ASP A 205 -21.25 -5.15 2.83
N SER A 206 -20.61 -6.05 3.58
CA SER A 206 -21.33 -6.86 4.55
C SER A 206 -21.77 -5.98 5.72
N PRO A 207 -22.99 -6.15 6.27
CA PRO A 207 -23.44 -5.37 7.41
C PRO A 207 -22.54 -5.63 8.61
N GLY A 208 -21.89 -4.58 9.11
CA GLY A 208 -21.06 -4.60 10.31
C GLY A 208 -21.88 -4.35 11.58
N VAL A 209 -21.36 -4.80 12.72
CA VAL A 209 -21.89 -4.40 14.03
C VAL A 209 -21.62 -2.90 14.23
N PRO A 210 -22.58 -2.11 14.75
CA PRO A 210 -22.35 -0.71 15.03
C PRO A 210 -21.09 -0.50 15.88
N PRO A 211 -20.20 0.44 15.53
CA PRO A 211 -18.99 0.67 16.29
C PRO A 211 -19.30 1.07 17.73
N SER A 212 -18.49 0.60 18.67
CA SER A 212 -18.59 1.04 20.07
C SER A 212 -18.28 2.53 20.18
N ALA A 213 -18.76 3.19 21.23
CA ALA A 213 -18.57 4.63 21.44
C ALA A 213 -17.09 5.06 21.37
N ASN A 214 -16.15 4.18 21.74
CA ASN A 214 -14.70 4.46 21.74
C ASN A 214 -13.98 4.01 20.45
N ALA A 215 -14.67 3.40 19.47
CA ALA A 215 -14.04 2.90 18.25
C ALA A 215 -13.31 4.01 17.46
N HIS A 216 -13.82 5.24 17.50
CA HIS A 216 -13.18 6.40 16.85
C HIS A 216 -11.75 6.68 17.38
N GLN A 217 -11.42 6.24 18.60
CA GLN A 217 -10.09 6.41 19.17
C GLN A 217 -9.09 5.37 18.62
N LEU A 218 -9.57 4.17 18.29
CA LEU A 218 -8.72 3.07 17.77
C LEU A 218 -8.18 3.37 16.37
N PHE A 219 -8.97 4.07 15.54
CA PHE A 219 -8.61 4.38 14.14
C PHE A 219 -8.14 5.83 13.95
N ARG A 220 -7.75 6.51 15.04
CA ARG A 220 -7.21 7.87 14.94
C ARG A 220 -5.93 7.87 14.09
N GLY A 221 -5.86 8.75 13.10
CA GLY A 221 -4.71 8.86 12.19
C GLY A 221 -4.74 7.85 11.03
N PHE A 222 -5.86 7.14 10.82
CA PHE A 222 -6.02 6.20 9.72
C PHE A 222 -6.20 6.88 8.35
N SER A 223 -6.85 8.06 8.31
CA SER A 223 -7.06 8.80 7.07
C SER A 223 -5.73 9.30 6.50
N PHE A 224 -5.43 8.92 5.28
CA PHE A 224 -4.22 9.29 4.55
C PHE A 224 -4.56 9.53 3.08
N VAL A 225 -3.92 10.54 2.47
CA VAL A 225 -3.99 10.83 1.04
C VAL A 225 -2.55 10.95 0.55
N ALA A 226 -2.18 10.14 -0.44
CA ALA A 226 -0.86 10.22 -1.05
C ALA A 226 -0.78 11.48 -1.93
N ILE A 227 0.26 12.29 -1.74
CA ILE A 227 0.58 13.40 -2.64
C ILE A 227 1.19 12.77 -3.90
N THR A 228 0.49 12.85 -5.04
CA THR A 228 1.02 12.36 -6.32
C THR A 228 1.94 13.41 -6.94
N GLU A 229 2.96 12.98 -7.70
CA GLU A 229 3.94 13.89 -8.33
C GLU A 229 3.29 14.92 -9.28
N GLU A 230 2.08 14.63 -9.79
CA GLU A 230 1.29 15.59 -10.58
C GLU A 230 0.85 16.83 -9.78
N GLU A 231 0.85 16.77 -8.44
CA GLU A 231 0.51 17.90 -7.56
C GLU A 231 1.69 18.84 -7.24
N THR A 232 2.89 18.57 -7.77
CA THR A 232 4.10 19.37 -7.49
C THR A 232 4.35 20.52 -8.46
N GLN A 233 3.47 20.77 -9.44
CA GLN A 233 3.56 22.02 -10.20
C GLN A 233 3.17 23.18 -9.27
N PRO A 234 4.07 24.14 -8.99
CA PRO A 234 3.69 25.35 -8.29
C PRO A 234 2.78 26.13 -9.22
N VAL A 235 1.48 26.04 -8.99
CA VAL A 235 0.49 26.93 -9.61
C VAL A 235 0.92 28.36 -9.24
N PRO A 236 1.04 29.30 -10.20
CA PRO A 236 1.56 30.62 -9.92
C PRO A 236 0.81 31.24 -8.71
N ASN A 237 1.59 31.82 -7.79
CA ASN A 237 1.21 32.49 -6.54
C ASN A 237 0.17 33.63 -6.67
N SER A 238 -0.61 33.69 -7.76
CA SER A 238 -1.55 34.76 -8.07
C SER A 238 -2.95 34.58 -7.46
N ILE A 239 -3.31 33.41 -6.93
CA ILE A 239 -4.65 33.21 -6.30
C ILE A 239 -4.63 33.56 -4.81
N VAL A 240 -3.53 33.26 -4.10
CA VAL A 240 -3.43 33.50 -2.64
C VAL A 240 -3.38 35.00 -2.29
N GLN A 241 -3.00 35.86 -3.25
CA GLN A 241 -3.00 37.31 -3.06
C GLN A 241 -4.35 38.00 -3.34
N GLN A 242 -5.40 37.24 -3.70
CA GLN A 242 -6.77 37.76 -3.90
C GLN A 242 -7.73 37.47 -2.75
N LEU A 243 -7.23 37.08 -1.57
CA LEU A 243 -7.91 37.38 -0.30
C LEU A 243 -7.82 38.88 0.00
N HIS A 244 -8.27 39.71 -0.94
CA HIS A 244 -8.73 41.05 -0.62
C HIS A 244 -9.95 40.85 0.26
N ARG A 245 -9.75 41.13 1.54
CA ARG A 245 -10.76 41.68 2.45
C ARG A 245 -11.69 42.59 1.66
N SER A 246 -12.81 42.07 1.17
CA SER A 246 -13.93 42.94 0.92
C SER A 246 -14.34 43.46 2.30
N THR A 247 -14.46 44.77 2.44
CA THR A 247 -15.02 45.39 3.65
C THR A 247 -16.51 45.06 3.83
N SER A 248 -17.11 44.29 2.92
CA SER A 248 -18.49 43.83 3.00
C SER A 248 -18.61 42.68 4.00
N GLN A 249 -19.59 42.81 4.88
CA GLN A 249 -19.99 41.73 5.76
C GLN A 249 -20.85 40.74 4.98
N PHE A 250 -20.89 39.48 5.43
CA PHE A 250 -21.75 38.45 4.84
C PHE A 250 -23.20 38.95 4.66
N SER A 251 -23.72 39.68 5.66
CA SER A 251 -25.07 40.23 5.67
C SER A 251 -25.34 41.28 4.58
N ASP A 252 -24.30 41.89 4.03
CA ASP A 252 -24.41 42.90 2.97
C ASP A 252 -24.67 42.24 1.60
N THR A 253 -24.25 40.98 1.45
CA THR A 253 -24.31 40.25 0.17
C THR A 253 -25.38 39.15 0.19
N TYR A 254 -25.64 38.53 1.34
CA TYR A 254 -26.52 37.37 1.47
C TYR A 254 -27.59 37.54 2.56
N ASP A 255 -28.76 36.94 2.32
CA ASP A 255 -29.81 36.73 3.31
C ASP A 255 -29.80 35.29 3.83
N LEU A 256 -29.66 35.10 5.14
CA LEU A 256 -29.79 33.78 5.77
C LEU A 256 -31.25 33.30 5.76
N LYS A 257 -31.44 32.01 5.48
CA LYS A 257 -32.73 31.33 5.50
C LYS A 257 -32.71 30.20 6.56
N GLU A 258 -33.43 29.11 6.31
CA GLU A 258 -33.56 27.98 7.21
C GLU A 258 -32.25 27.18 7.41
N ASP A 259 -32.21 26.42 8.50
CA ASP A 259 -31.14 25.49 8.81
C ASP A 259 -31.25 24.26 7.91
N ILE A 260 -30.16 23.91 7.23
CA ILE A 260 -30.08 22.74 6.33
C ILE A 260 -29.16 21.64 6.86
N GLY A 261 -28.36 21.93 7.90
CA GLY A 261 -27.53 20.92 8.55
C GLY A 261 -26.84 21.43 9.82
N VAL A 262 -26.62 20.54 10.78
CA VAL A 262 -25.90 20.86 12.02
C VAL A 262 -24.71 19.91 12.13
N GLY A 263 -23.51 20.48 12.19
CA GLY A 263 -22.27 19.77 12.48
C GLY A 263 -21.80 20.02 13.92
N SER A 264 -20.82 19.23 14.39
CA SER A 264 -20.30 19.32 15.77
C SER A 264 -19.73 20.69 16.14
N TYR A 265 -19.27 21.46 15.14
CA TYR A 265 -18.61 22.77 15.30
C TYR A 265 -19.07 23.81 14.25
N SER A 266 -20.08 23.48 13.45
CA SER A 266 -20.56 24.33 12.35
C SER A 266 -22.06 24.23 12.18
N LEU A 267 -22.69 25.32 11.74
CA LEU A 267 -24.10 25.37 11.36
C LEU A 267 -24.20 25.63 9.86
N CYS A 268 -24.89 24.76 9.13
CA CYS A 268 -25.17 24.94 7.71
C CYS A 268 -26.58 25.49 7.53
N LYS A 269 -26.68 26.63 6.85
CA LYS A 269 -27.96 27.28 6.50
C LYS A 269 -28.06 27.43 4.99
N ARG A 270 -29.28 27.48 4.48
CA ARG A 270 -29.52 28.02 3.14
C ARG A 270 -29.39 29.54 3.18
N CYS A 271 -28.85 30.14 2.13
CA CYS A 271 -28.75 31.58 1.98
C CYS A 271 -29.04 32.01 0.53
N GLU A 272 -29.48 33.24 0.36
CA GLU A 272 -29.86 33.80 -0.94
C GLU A 272 -29.02 35.05 -1.22
N HIS A 273 -28.41 35.13 -2.40
CA HIS A 273 -27.61 36.30 -2.80
C HIS A 273 -28.53 37.47 -3.15
N ARG A 274 -28.40 38.59 -2.43
CA ARG A 274 -29.32 39.75 -2.50
C ARG A 274 -29.44 40.36 -3.90
N GLY A 275 -28.36 40.34 -4.69
CA GLY A 275 -28.34 40.96 -6.02
C GLY A 275 -28.89 40.08 -7.14
N THR A 276 -28.87 38.76 -6.97
CA THR A 276 -29.20 37.80 -8.06
C THR A 276 -30.38 36.91 -7.73
N GLY A 277 -30.77 36.80 -6.46
CA GLY A 277 -31.77 35.84 -5.99
C GLY A 277 -31.31 34.38 -6.07
N MET A 278 -30.03 34.12 -6.36
CA MET A 278 -29.51 32.76 -6.43
C MET A 278 -29.32 32.17 -5.02
N GLU A 279 -29.66 30.90 -4.89
CA GLU A 279 -29.60 30.18 -3.61
C GLU A 279 -28.28 29.42 -3.47
N TYR A 280 -27.77 29.41 -2.24
CA TYR A 280 -26.49 28.82 -1.86
C TYR A 280 -26.60 28.16 -0.48
N ALA A 281 -25.65 27.29 -0.15
CA ALA A 281 -25.43 26.84 1.22
C ALA A 281 -24.36 27.71 1.88
N VAL A 282 -24.54 28.04 3.16
CA VAL A 282 -23.49 28.69 3.96
C VAL A 282 -23.20 27.86 5.20
N LYS A 283 -21.92 27.46 5.35
CA LYS A 283 -21.40 26.81 6.55
C LYS A 283 -20.77 27.86 7.46
N ILE A 284 -21.34 28.02 8.65
CA ILE A 284 -20.91 28.99 9.66
C ILE A 284 -20.08 28.25 10.71
N ILE A 285 -18.77 28.52 10.74
CA ILE A 285 -17.81 27.86 11.63
C ILE A 285 -17.38 28.83 12.73
N ASN A 286 -17.52 28.43 13.99
CA ASN A 286 -17.07 29.25 15.12
C ASN A 286 -15.56 29.05 15.34
N LYS A 287 -14.77 30.13 15.18
CA LYS A 287 -13.30 30.11 15.28
C LYS A 287 -12.79 29.73 16.67
N THR A 288 -13.58 29.94 17.72
CA THR A 288 -13.19 29.51 19.08
C THR A 288 -13.33 28.02 19.29
N LYS A 289 -14.07 27.32 18.42
CA LYS A 289 -14.28 25.88 18.48
C LYS A 289 -13.42 25.10 17.49
N ARG A 290 -13.12 25.67 16.33
CA ARG A 290 -12.31 25.03 15.27
C ARG A 290 -11.66 26.09 14.39
N ASP A 291 -10.41 25.86 14.01
CA ASP A 291 -9.72 26.61 12.96
C ASP A 291 -10.19 26.14 11.57
N PRO A 292 -10.79 27.01 10.74
CA PRO A 292 -11.28 26.63 9.41
C PRO A 292 -10.23 26.74 8.29
N THR A 293 -9.00 27.18 8.58
CA THR A 293 -7.99 27.52 7.57
C THR A 293 -7.74 26.38 6.58
N GLU A 294 -7.46 25.17 7.08
CA GLU A 294 -7.22 23.99 6.26
C GLU A 294 -8.42 23.63 5.36
N GLU A 295 -9.65 23.76 5.88
CA GLU A 295 -10.87 23.46 5.13
C GLU A 295 -11.09 24.45 3.98
N VAL A 296 -10.81 25.75 4.21
CA VAL A 296 -10.88 26.78 3.17
C VAL A 296 -9.85 26.53 2.08
N GLU A 297 -8.61 26.20 2.46
CA GLU A 297 -7.54 25.93 1.49
C GLU A 297 -7.86 24.74 0.59
N ILE A 298 -8.38 23.65 1.15
CA ILE A 298 -8.79 22.47 0.37
C ILE A 298 -9.88 22.83 -0.63
N LEU A 299 -10.93 23.54 -0.19
CA LEU A 299 -12.06 23.89 -1.06
C LEU A 299 -11.65 24.86 -2.18
N LEU A 300 -10.75 25.80 -1.90
CA LEU A 300 -10.18 26.67 -2.93
C LEU A 300 -9.31 25.90 -3.93
N ARG A 301 -8.52 24.92 -3.45
CA ARG A 301 -7.60 24.15 -4.28
C ARG A 301 -8.32 23.17 -5.22
N TYR A 302 -9.41 22.56 -4.76
CA TYR A 302 -10.08 21.49 -5.48
C TYR A 302 -11.50 21.82 -5.97
N GLY A 303 -11.96 23.07 -5.81
CA GLY A 303 -13.32 23.49 -6.17
C GLY A 303 -13.68 23.42 -7.66
N GLN A 304 -12.76 23.04 -8.55
CA GLN A 304 -13.04 22.79 -9.98
C GLN A 304 -13.26 21.31 -10.30
N HIS A 305 -13.08 20.41 -9.33
CA HIS A 305 -13.29 18.98 -9.54
C HIS A 305 -14.79 18.64 -9.57
N PRO A 306 -15.28 17.84 -10.54
CA PRO A 306 -16.72 17.62 -10.76
C PRO A 306 -17.46 16.95 -9.59
N ASN A 307 -16.74 16.34 -8.65
CA ASN A 307 -17.30 15.67 -7.48
C ASN A 307 -17.01 16.38 -6.14
N ILE A 308 -16.45 17.61 -6.18
CA ILE A 308 -16.15 18.39 -4.98
C ILE A 308 -17.01 19.65 -5.01
N ILE A 309 -17.64 19.94 -3.87
CA ILE A 309 -18.50 21.11 -3.73
C ILE A 309 -17.70 22.41 -3.97
N THR A 310 -18.24 23.28 -4.80
CA THR A 310 -17.57 24.53 -5.19
C THR A 310 -17.77 25.60 -4.13
N LEU A 311 -16.67 26.13 -3.58
CA LEU A 311 -16.67 27.32 -2.74
C LEU A 311 -16.83 28.57 -3.61
N LYS A 312 -17.80 29.41 -3.27
CA LYS A 312 -18.11 30.67 -3.97
C LYS A 312 -17.49 31.87 -3.27
N ASP A 313 -17.76 32.01 -1.96
CA ASP A 313 -17.31 33.16 -1.17
C ASP A 313 -16.95 32.76 0.25
N VAL A 314 -16.07 33.54 0.87
CA VAL A 314 -15.63 33.38 2.25
C VAL A 314 -15.71 34.71 2.99
N TYR A 315 -16.37 34.72 4.15
CA TYR A 315 -16.44 35.90 5.02
C TYR A 315 -15.91 35.55 6.42
N ASP A 316 -15.20 36.49 7.05
CA ASP A 316 -14.70 36.37 8.42
C ASP A 316 -15.12 37.61 9.21
N ASP A 317 -15.99 37.43 10.21
CA ASP A 317 -16.45 38.52 11.09
C ASP A 317 -15.57 38.68 12.36
N GLY A 318 -14.46 37.93 12.43
CA GLY A 318 -13.56 37.86 13.57
C GLY A 318 -13.91 36.77 14.58
N ARG A 319 -15.19 36.38 14.69
CA ARG A 319 -15.67 35.32 15.60
C ARG A 319 -16.02 34.04 14.86
N SER A 320 -16.59 34.17 13.67
CA SER A 320 -17.05 33.07 12.82
C SER A 320 -16.58 33.27 11.39
N VAL A 321 -16.36 32.15 10.70
CA VAL A 321 -16.10 32.12 9.26
C VAL A 321 -17.32 31.55 8.54
N PHE A 322 -17.74 32.21 7.48
CA PHE A 322 -18.86 31.83 6.63
C PHE A 322 -18.32 31.34 5.30
N LEU A 323 -18.54 30.06 4.99
CA LEU A 323 -18.16 29.45 3.73
C LEU A 323 -19.41 29.29 2.87
N VAL A 324 -19.51 30.08 1.81
CA VAL A 324 -20.64 30.03 0.87
C VAL A 324 -20.29 29.06 -0.25
N THR A 325 -21.09 28.01 -0.41
CA THR A 325 -20.93 26.99 -1.44
C THR A 325 -22.18 26.89 -2.30
N GLU A 326 -22.07 26.23 -3.44
CA GLU A 326 -23.28 25.78 -4.15
C GLU A 326 -24.16 24.87 -3.27
N LEU A 327 -25.46 24.84 -3.57
CA LEU A 327 -26.47 24.08 -2.84
C LEU A 327 -26.57 22.64 -3.35
#